data_AF-N2INX0-F1
#
_entry.id   AF-N2INX0-F1
#
_cell.length_a   1.000
_cell.length_b   1.000
_cell.length_c   1.000
_cell.angle_alpha   90.00
_cell.angle_beta   90.00
_cell.angle_gamma   90.00
#
_symmetry.space_group_name_H-M   'P 1'
#
loop_
_entity.id
_entity.type
_entity.pdbx_description
1 polymer ?
#
loop_
_entity_poly.entity_id
_entity_poly.type
_entity_poly.pdbx_seq_one_letter_code
_entity_poly.pdbx_strand_id
1 'polypeptide(L)'
;MKIFLSRLMILGLACQVAQAACQREATDFNYPSQRLEEALQRLAHSTGCPVTVDLTPFADRKVPALHGRYTPEEALWQLIKGTGLEGYPTADGLEANTQEQDAVGAKAQAVRSLINTQKGSITKAKQQHYEQQIKEVETNAAALARQQGFISAGERSSFHRSLDEMLNELKR
;
A
#
# COMPACT_ATOMS: atom_id res chain seq x y z
N MET A 1 21.08 -54.69 -50.72
CA MET A 1 21.78 -53.79 -49.77
C MET A 1 20.80 -52.69 -49.39
N LYS A 2 20.19 -52.75 -48.18
CA LYS A 2 19.12 -51.82 -47.73
C LYS A 2 19.73 -50.81 -46.76
N ILE A 3 19.62 -49.52 -47.11
CA ILE A 3 20.13 -48.40 -46.31
C ILE A 3 19.10 -48.12 -45.21
N PHE A 4 19.47 -48.36 -43.94
CA PHE A 4 18.62 -48.05 -42.79
C PHE A 4 18.71 -46.55 -42.45
N LEU A 5 17.59 -45.84 -42.59
CA LEU A 5 17.41 -44.49 -42.07
C LEU A 5 17.45 -44.52 -40.53
N SER A 6 18.48 -43.92 -39.94
CA SER A 6 18.48 -43.60 -38.50
C SER A 6 17.73 -42.29 -38.28
N ARG A 7 16.51 -42.39 -37.74
CA ARG A 7 15.77 -41.27 -37.14
C ARG A 7 16.36 -41.00 -35.76
N LEU A 8 17.18 -39.96 -35.64
CA LEU A 8 17.62 -39.43 -34.35
C LEU A 8 16.47 -38.60 -33.76
N MET A 9 15.82 -39.12 -32.72
CA MET A 9 14.73 -38.48 -31.99
C MET A 9 15.34 -37.56 -30.94
N ILE A 10 15.33 -36.24 -31.18
CA ILE A 10 15.76 -35.24 -30.21
C ILE A 10 14.63 -35.06 -29.18
N LEU A 11 14.83 -35.57 -27.97
CA LEU A 11 13.93 -35.41 -26.85
C LEU A 11 14.23 -34.06 -26.17
N GLY A 12 13.51 -33.01 -26.56
CA GLY A 12 13.60 -31.70 -25.92
C GLY A 12 12.95 -31.75 -24.53
N LEU A 13 13.77 -31.76 -23.48
CA LEU A 13 13.33 -31.47 -22.12
C LEU A 13 12.92 -29.98 -22.04
N ALA A 14 11.64 -29.70 -22.21
CA ALA A 14 11.09 -28.40 -21.84
C ALA A 14 11.10 -28.30 -20.30
N CYS A 15 12.09 -27.60 -19.75
CA CYS A 15 12.10 -27.21 -18.35
C CYS A 15 10.95 -26.21 -18.14
N GLN A 16 9.80 -26.68 -17.65
CA GLN A 16 8.74 -25.79 -17.21
C GLN A 16 9.21 -25.12 -15.92
N VAL A 17 9.69 -23.88 -16.04
CA VAL A 17 9.81 -22.98 -14.89
C VAL A 17 8.40 -22.81 -14.32
N ALA A 18 8.09 -23.55 -13.27
CA ALA A 18 6.89 -23.35 -12.48
C ALA A 18 7.02 -21.97 -11.83
N GLN A 19 6.48 -20.94 -12.49
CA GLN A 19 6.19 -19.68 -11.81
C GLN A 19 5.13 -20.01 -10.77
N ALA A 20 5.52 -20.06 -9.50
CA ALA A 20 4.57 -20.18 -8.41
C ALA A 20 3.67 -18.95 -8.48
N ALA A 21 2.44 -19.14 -8.95
CA ALA A 21 1.45 -18.09 -9.00
C ALA A 21 1.14 -17.62 -7.58
N CYS A 22 0.93 -16.32 -7.41
CA CYS A 22 0.54 -15.73 -6.12
C CYS A 22 -0.73 -16.42 -5.58
N GLN A 23 -0.58 -17.13 -4.47
CA GLN A 23 -1.66 -17.91 -3.84
C GLN A 23 -2.48 -16.98 -2.95
N ARG A 24 -3.68 -16.61 -3.41
CA ARG A 24 -4.57 -15.66 -2.70
C ARG A 24 -5.38 -16.28 -1.55
N GLU A 25 -5.30 -17.59 -1.38
CA GLU A 25 -6.03 -18.29 -0.34
C GLU A 25 -5.43 -18.06 1.04
N ALA A 26 -6.26 -18.20 2.07
CA ALA A 26 -5.79 -18.07 3.45
C ALA A 26 -4.89 -19.24 3.84
N THR A 27 -3.71 -18.95 4.42
CA THR A 27 -2.73 -19.92 4.90
C THR A 27 -2.27 -19.58 6.31
N ASP A 28 -1.59 -20.51 6.98
CA ASP A 28 -1.15 -20.37 8.36
C ASP A 28 0.21 -19.67 8.45
N PHE A 29 0.29 -18.64 9.27
CA PHE A 29 1.49 -17.85 9.53
C PHE A 29 1.96 -18.03 10.97
N ASN A 30 3.28 -18.14 11.12
CA ASN A 30 3.96 -18.19 12.42
C ASN A 30 5.31 -17.47 12.31
N TYR A 31 5.27 -16.14 12.32
CA TYR A 31 6.45 -15.29 12.23
C TYR A 31 6.73 -14.68 13.60
N PRO A 32 7.96 -14.77 14.12
CA PRO A 32 8.36 -13.99 15.28
C PRO A 32 8.41 -12.50 14.92
N SER A 33 8.49 -11.63 15.92
CA SER A 33 8.84 -10.22 15.69
C SER A 33 10.23 -10.14 15.04
N GLN A 34 10.33 -9.42 13.93
CA GLN A 34 11.51 -9.36 13.07
C GLN A 34 11.57 -8.02 12.32
N ARG A 35 12.61 -7.79 11.50
CA ARG A 35 12.69 -6.58 10.67
C ARG A 35 11.56 -6.61 9.62
N LEU A 36 11.04 -5.43 9.26
CA LEU A 36 9.98 -5.28 8.25
C LEU A 36 10.38 -5.96 6.94
N GLU A 37 11.59 -5.69 6.46
CA GLU A 37 12.14 -6.29 5.25
C GLU A 37 12.10 -7.84 5.30
N GLU A 38 12.58 -8.44 6.38
CA GLU A 38 12.58 -9.89 6.58
C GLU A 38 11.16 -10.45 6.61
N ALA A 39 10.22 -9.74 7.24
CA ALA A 39 8.83 -10.15 7.29
C ALA A 39 8.15 -10.14 5.91
N LEU A 40 8.39 -9.11 5.10
CA LEU A 40 7.85 -8.99 3.75
C LEU A 40 8.46 -10.03 2.80
N GLN A 41 9.77 -10.29 2.91
CA GLN A 41 10.44 -11.36 2.16
C GLN A 41 9.87 -12.74 2.52
N ARG A 42 9.64 -13.01 3.80
CA ARG A 42 9.01 -14.26 4.25
C ARG A 42 7.57 -14.38 3.78
N LEU A 43 6.80 -13.29 3.83
CA LEU A 43 5.44 -13.25 3.27
C LEU A 43 5.45 -13.65 1.80
N ALA A 44 6.30 -13.02 1.00
CA ALA A 44 6.42 -13.31 -0.43
C ALA A 44 6.79 -14.76 -0.69
N HIS A 45 7.73 -15.31 0.07
CA HIS A 45 8.12 -16.72 -0.05
C HIS A 45 7.00 -17.69 0.31
N SER A 46 6.28 -17.44 1.42
CA SER A 46 5.24 -18.33 1.91
C SER A 46 3.97 -18.36 1.06
N THR A 47 3.70 -17.28 0.33
CA THR A 47 2.47 -17.09 -0.46
C THR A 47 2.70 -17.18 -1.97
N GLY A 48 3.96 -17.12 -2.40
CA GLY A 48 4.32 -16.94 -3.81
C GLY A 48 3.92 -15.55 -4.36
N CYS A 49 3.52 -14.60 -3.52
CA CYS A 49 3.13 -13.25 -3.93
C CYS A 49 4.28 -12.27 -3.77
N PRO A 50 4.89 -11.75 -4.84
CA PRO A 50 5.88 -10.68 -4.75
C PRO A 50 5.31 -9.48 -3.99
N VAL A 51 6.13 -8.85 -3.14
CA VAL A 51 5.77 -7.63 -2.41
C VAL A 51 6.62 -6.48 -2.91
N THR A 52 6.00 -5.49 -3.54
CA THR A 52 6.65 -4.26 -3.98
C THR A 52 6.56 -3.20 -2.90
N VAL A 53 7.70 -2.65 -2.47
CA VAL A 53 7.77 -1.61 -1.43
C VAL A 53 9.10 -0.85 -1.55
N ASP A 54 9.07 0.47 -1.35
CA ASP A 54 10.30 1.25 -1.07
C ASP A 54 10.58 1.22 0.43
N LEU A 55 11.59 0.45 0.83
CA LEU A 55 11.98 0.29 2.22
C LEU A 55 12.96 1.34 2.71
N THR A 56 13.46 2.23 1.84
CA THR A 56 14.46 3.26 2.20
C THR A 56 14.04 4.09 3.43
N PRO A 57 12.80 4.61 3.52
CA PRO A 57 12.36 5.36 4.71
C PRO A 57 11.98 4.47 5.91
N PHE A 58 11.96 3.15 5.75
CA PHE A 58 11.55 2.16 6.76
C PHE A 58 12.69 1.21 7.17
N ALA A 59 13.93 1.53 6.78
CA ALA A 59 15.11 0.75 7.14
C ALA A 59 15.14 0.49 8.66
N ASP A 60 15.40 -0.76 9.03
CA ASP A 60 15.48 -1.24 10.42
C ASP A 60 14.19 -1.17 11.25
N ARG A 61 13.04 -0.82 10.65
CA ARG A 61 11.76 -0.88 11.34
C ARG A 61 11.44 -2.32 11.72
N LYS A 62 11.16 -2.56 13.00
CA LYS A 62 10.65 -3.85 13.50
C LYS A 62 9.14 -3.90 13.40
N VAL A 63 8.63 -5.08 13.09
CA VAL A 63 7.20 -5.38 13.03
C VAL A 63 6.81 -6.38 14.11
N PRO A 64 5.54 -6.40 14.56
CA PRO A 64 5.07 -7.38 15.52
C PRO A 64 5.16 -8.80 14.96
N ALA A 65 5.04 -9.79 15.85
CA ALA A 65 4.89 -11.18 15.45
C ALA A 65 3.55 -11.39 14.72
N LEU A 66 3.52 -12.32 13.77
CA LEU A 66 2.31 -12.70 13.02
C LEU A 66 1.99 -14.17 13.30
N HIS A 67 0.84 -14.40 13.93
CA HIS A 67 0.34 -15.74 14.21
C HIS A 67 -1.13 -15.85 13.80
N GLY A 68 -1.46 -16.93 13.08
CA GLY A 68 -2.83 -17.24 12.68
C GLY A 68 -2.98 -17.47 11.20
N ARG A 69 -4.23 -17.61 10.75
CA ARG A 69 -4.58 -17.90 9.37
C ARG A 69 -5.08 -16.64 8.67
N TYR A 70 -4.43 -16.25 7.57
CA TYR A 70 -4.71 -15.02 6.84
C TYR A 70 -4.54 -15.24 5.34
N THR A 71 -5.27 -14.48 4.52
CA THR A 71 -4.89 -14.26 3.11
C THR A 71 -3.58 -13.46 3.03
N PRO A 72 -2.86 -13.47 1.90
CA PRO A 72 -1.62 -12.69 1.76
C PRO A 72 -1.79 -11.19 2.01
N GLU A 73 -2.92 -10.63 1.59
CA GLU A 73 -3.27 -9.22 1.79
C GLU A 73 -3.51 -8.91 3.27
N GLU A 74 -4.32 -9.72 3.96
CA GLU A 74 -4.53 -9.57 5.40
C GLU A 74 -3.24 -9.74 6.19
N ALA A 75 -2.39 -10.70 5.80
CA ALA A 75 -1.08 -10.92 6.41
C ALA A 75 -0.18 -9.69 6.22
N LEU A 76 -0.16 -9.09 5.03
CA LEU A 76 0.56 -7.84 4.78
C LEU A 76 0.07 -6.73 5.72
N TRP A 77 -1.24 -6.52 5.82
CA TRP A 77 -1.82 -5.51 6.71
C TRP A 77 -1.39 -5.72 8.16
N GLN A 78 -1.43 -6.96 8.67
CA GLN A 78 -0.97 -7.23 10.03
C GLN A 78 0.52 -6.92 10.23
N LEU A 79 1.36 -7.25 9.25
CA LEU A 79 2.81 -7.00 9.33
C LEU A 79 3.14 -5.51 9.30
N ILE A 80 2.42 -4.71 8.51
CA ILE A 80 2.74 -3.29 8.32
C ILE A 80 2.01 -2.36 9.30
N LYS A 81 1.17 -2.90 10.20
CA LYS A 81 0.59 -2.12 11.29
C LYS A 81 1.65 -1.37 12.09
N GLY A 82 1.33 -0.12 12.43
CA GLY A 82 2.22 0.80 13.12
C GLY A 82 3.30 1.42 12.23
N THR A 83 3.54 0.91 11.02
CA THR A 83 4.58 1.46 10.14
C THR A 83 4.13 2.75 9.45
N GLY A 84 2.84 2.87 9.16
CA GLY A 84 2.26 3.93 8.32
C GLY A 84 2.20 3.58 6.83
N LEU A 85 2.68 2.39 6.44
CA LEU A 85 2.45 1.82 5.12
C LEU A 85 1.01 1.36 4.95
N GLU A 86 0.57 1.33 3.70
CA GLU A 86 -0.72 0.87 3.23
C GLU A 86 -0.51 -0.28 2.26
N GLY A 87 -1.16 -1.41 2.49
CA GLY A 87 -1.02 -2.63 1.69
C GLY A 87 -2.19 -2.80 0.72
N TYR A 88 -1.89 -3.14 -0.54
CA TYR A 88 -2.90 -3.37 -1.57
C TYR A 88 -2.55 -4.57 -2.46
N PRO A 89 -3.55 -5.31 -2.96
CA PRO A 89 -3.35 -6.36 -3.94
C PRO A 89 -3.11 -5.75 -5.32
N THR A 90 -2.16 -6.31 -6.07
CA THR A 90 -1.95 -5.99 -7.49
C THR A 90 -2.40 -7.15 -8.36
N ALA A 91 -2.19 -7.08 -9.69
CA ALA A 91 -2.44 -8.22 -10.57
C ALA A 91 -1.50 -9.40 -10.23
N ASP A 92 -0.23 -9.11 -9.96
CA ASP A 92 0.82 -10.12 -9.86
C ASP A 92 1.26 -10.42 -8.41
N GLY A 93 0.81 -9.64 -7.44
CA GLY A 93 1.23 -9.80 -6.05
C GLY A 93 0.61 -8.77 -5.12
N LEU A 94 1.45 -8.16 -4.30
CA LEU A 94 1.11 -7.19 -3.29
C LEU A 94 1.99 -5.94 -3.42
N GLU A 95 1.48 -4.81 -2.96
CA GLU A 95 2.21 -3.55 -2.89
C GLU A 95 2.02 -2.94 -1.50
N ALA A 96 3.08 -2.34 -0.95
CA ALA A 96 3.00 -1.53 0.26
C ALA A 96 3.61 -0.15 0.01
N ASN A 97 2.83 0.91 0.18
CA ASN A 97 3.25 2.29 -0.10
C ASN A 97 2.53 3.30 0.83
N THR A 98 2.63 4.60 0.54
CA THR A 98 1.94 5.69 1.26
C THR A 98 1.02 6.50 0.35
N GLN A 99 0.58 5.91 -0.77
CA GLN A 99 -0.04 6.63 -1.87
C GLN A 99 -1.26 7.45 -1.44
N GLU A 100 -2.13 6.91 -0.57
CA GLU A 100 -3.34 7.62 -0.19
C GLU A 100 -3.06 8.77 0.78
N GLN A 101 -2.11 8.61 1.70
CA GLN A 101 -1.60 9.72 2.52
C GLN A 101 -0.97 10.81 1.66
N ASP A 102 -0.19 10.45 0.64
CA ASP A 102 0.46 11.40 -0.26
C ASP A 102 -0.57 12.17 -1.10
N ALA A 103 -1.63 11.49 -1.56
CA ALA A 103 -2.74 12.11 -2.28
C ALA A 103 -3.52 13.10 -1.39
N VAL A 104 -3.79 12.72 -0.14
CA VAL A 104 -4.40 13.59 0.87
C VAL A 104 -3.52 14.82 1.13
N GLY A 105 -2.21 14.64 1.33
CA GLY A 105 -1.27 15.73 1.56
C GLY A 105 -1.16 16.69 0.36
N ALA A 106 -1.15 16.16 -0.87
CA ALA A 106 -1.13 16.97 -2.08
C ALA A 106 -2.40 17.84 -2.23
N LYS A 107 -3.58 17.26 -1.97
CA LYS A 107 -4.86 17.99 -1.97
C LYS A 107 -4.93 19.02 -0.85
N ALA A 108 -4.50 18.66 0.36
CA ALA A 108 -4.38 19.57 1.49
C ALA A 108 -3.51 20.79 1.16
N GLN A 109 -2.36 20.57 0.51
CA GLN A 109 -1.48 21.64 0.06
C GLN A 109 -2.14 22.54 -1.00
N ALA A 110 -2.98 21.99 -1.88
CA ALA A 110 -3.76 22.79 -2.81
C ALA A 110 -4.76 23.71 -2.09
N VAL A 111 -5.44 23.21 -1.03
CA VAL A 111 -6.32 24.05 -0.21
C VAL A 111 -5.53 25.17 0.48
N ARG A 112 -4.41 24.86 1.13
CA ARG A 112 -3.53 25.85 1.77
C ARG A 112 -3.04 26.92 0.78
N SER A 113 -2.74 26.52 -0.46
CA SER A 113 -2.29 27.44 -1.51
C SER A 113 -3.39 28.42 -1.93
N LEU A 114 -4.64 27.95 -2.04
CA LEU A 114 -5.79 28.83 -2.31
C LEU A 114 -6.10 29.76 -1.14
N ILE A 115 -6.06 29.26 0.10
CA ILE A 115 -6.17 30.09 1.32
C ILE A 115 -5.16 31.22 1.29
N ASN A 116 -3.89 30.89 0.99
CA ASN A 116 -2.80 31.87 0.90
C ASN A 116 -3.05 32.93 -0.19
N THR A 117 -3.56 32.52 -1.34
CA THR A 117 -3.88 33.41 -2.46
C THR A 117 -5.04 34.35 -2.11
N GLN A 118 -5.99 33.87 -1.30
CA GLN A 118 -7.20 34.60 -0.94
C GLN A 118 -7.13 35.29 0.42
N LYS A 119 -5.95 35.42 1.03
CA LYS A 119 -5.78 35.99 2.39
C LYS A 119 -6.47 37.34 2.61
N GLY A 120 -6.63 38.16 1.57
CA GLY A 120 -7.35 39.45 1.63
C GLY A 120 -8.88 39.33 1.50
N SER A 121 -9.38 38.20 0.99
CA SER A 121 -10.80 37.95 0.70
C SER A 121 -11.50 37.06 1.73
N ILE A 122 -10.74 36.33 2.56
CA ILE A 122 -11.30 35.47 3.63
C ILE A 122 -10.84 35.91 5.01
N THR A 123 -11.75 35.83 5.99
CA THR A 123 -11.46 36.22 7.38
C THR A 123 -10.41 35.30 8.02
N LYS A 124 -9.65 35.83 8.98
CA LYS A 124 -8.68 35.03 9.75
C LYS A 124 -9.32 33.81 10.44
N ALA A 125 -10.56 33.95 10.93
CA ALA A 125 -11.29 32.84 11.53
C ALA A 125 -11.59 31.72 10.52
N LYS A 126 -11.98 32.08 9.28
CA LYS A 126 -12.21 31.11 8.20
C LYS A 126 -10.90 30.41 7.79
N GLN A 127 -9.79 31.16 7.70
CA GLN A 127 -8.47 30.59 7.45
C GLN A 127 -8.10 29.53 8.50
N GLN A 128 -8.25 29.88 9.79
CA GLN A 128 -7.95 28.98 10.91
C GLN A 128 -8.85 27.74 10.92
N HIS A 129 -10.14 27.91 10.57
CA HIS A 129 -11.07 26.79 10.46
C HIS A 129 -10.62 25.78 9.41
N TYR A 130 -10.30 26.22 8.19
CA TYR A 130 -9.81 25.32 7.15
C TYR A 130 -8.48 24.67 7.52
N GLU A 131 -7.53 25.41 8.10
CA GLU A 131 -6.26 24.80 8.55
C GLU A 131 -6.48 23.69 9.58
N GLN A 132 -7.43 23.87 10.49
CA GLN A 132 -7.81 22.85 11.45
C GLN A 132 -8.43 21.62 10.77
N GLN A 133 -9.36 21.81 9.84
CA GLN A 133 -9.99 20.69 9.11
C GLN A 133 -8.98 19.93 8.25
N ILE A 134 -8.07 20.64 7.57
CA ILE A 134 -6.99 20.03 6.79
C ILE A 134 -6.12 19.15 7.70
N LYS A 135 -5.70 19.69 8.85
CA LYS A 135 -4.90 18.95 9.82
C LYS A 135 -5.62 17.71 10.34
N GLU A 136 -6.92 17.79 10.59
CA GLU A 136 -7.74 16.65 11.00
C GLU A 136 -7.78 15.56 9.92
N VAL A 137 -7.99 15.93 8.65
CA VAL A 137 -7.98 14.98 7.53
C VAL A 137 -6.62 14.29 7.39
N GLU A 138 -5.52 15.04 7.39
CA GLU A 138 -4.15 14.49 7.31
C GLU A 138 -3.84 13.56 8.49
N THR A 139 -4.21 13.99 9.71
CA THR A 139 -3.99 13.20 10.94
C THR A 139 -4.77 11.91 10.91
N ASN A 140 -6.04 11.96 10.48
CA ASN A 140 -6.89 10.79 10.40
C ASN A 140 -6.41 9.81 9.34
N ALA A 141 -6.06 10.28 8.13
CA ALA A 141 -5.48 9.41 7.09
C ALA A 141 -4.24 8.67 7.61
N ALA A 142 -3.32 9.40 8.23
CA ALA A 142 -2.09 8.83 8.76
C ALA A 142 -2.31 7.91 9.99
N ALA A 143 -3.36 8.16 10.78
CA ALA A 143 -3.73 7.30 11.90
C ALA A 143 -4.35 5.98 11.39
N LEU A 144 -5.25 6.03 10.41
CA LEU A 144 -5.88 4.85 9.84
C LEU A 144 -4.86 3.94 9.16
N ALA A 145 -3.95 4.50 8.34
CA ALA A 145 -2.86 3.73 7.74
C ALA A 145 -2.04 2.98 8.81
N ARG A 146 -1.68 3.65 9.92
CA ARG A 146 -0.95 3.01 11.02
C ARG A 146 -1.78 1.95 11.76
N GLN A 147 -3.07 2.17 11.98
CA GLN A 147 -3.91 1.27 12.76
C GLN A 147 -4.33 0.03 11.97
N GLN A 148 -4.59 0.20 10.68
CA GLN A 148 -5.22 -0.80 9.84
C GLN A 148 -4.23 -1.47 8.88
N GLY A 149 -3.18 -0.76 8.47
CA GLY A 149 -2.28 -1.20 7.40
C GLY A 149 -2.85 -0.96 6.00
N PHE A 150 -3.92 -0.19 5.87
CA PHE A 150 -4.51 0.26 4.61
C PHE A 150 -5.44 1.46 4.86
N ILE A 151 -5.87 2.14 3.80
CA ILE A 151 -6.99 3.08 3.82
C ILE A 151 -8.08 2.53 2.91
N SER A 152 -9.28 2.33 3.43
CA SER A 152 -10.39 1.79 2.64
C SER A 152 -10.87 2.77 1.57
N ALA A 153 -11.53 2.25 0.54
CA ALA A 153 -12.13 3.08 -0.51
C ALA A 153 -13.12 4.12 0.04
N GLY A 154 -13.85 3.79 1.11
CA GLY A 154 -14.80 4.69 1.77
C GLY A 154 -14.10 5.82 2.53
N GLU A 155 -13.07 5.51 3.31
CA GLU A 155 -12.26 6.50 4.05
C GLU A 155 -11.56 7.46 3.09
N ARG A 156 -10.88 6.91 2.07
CA ARG A 156 -10.26 7.70 0.98
C ARG A 156 -11.26 8.67 0.35
N SER A 157 -12.43 8.16 -0.02
CA SER A 157 -13.48 8.97 -0.64
C SER A 157 -13.98 10.08 0.29
N SER A 158 -14.04 9.81 1.60
CA SER A 158 -14.40 10.80 2.60
C SER A 158 -13.36 11.92 2.69
N PHE A 159 -12.07 11.58 2.76
CA PHE A 159 -10.99 12.56 2.82
C PHE A 159 -10.93 13.44 1.58
N HIS A 160 -11.01 12.83 0.39
CA HIS A 160 -11.03 13.57 -0.87
C HIS A 160 -12.22 14.51 -0.95
N ARG A 161 -13.42 14.07 -0.55
CA ARG A 161 -14.62 14.90 -0.55
C ARG A 161 -14.46 16.12 0.35
N SER A 162 -13.99 15.95 1.58
CA SER A 162 -13.79 17.07 2.51
C SER A 162 -12.82 18.12 1.95
N LEU A 163 -11.70 17.68 1.35
CA LEU A 163 -10.74 18.62 0.74
C LEU A 163 -11.30 19.28 -0.52
N ASP A 164 -12.03 18.54 -1.37
CA ASP A 164 -12.64 19.06 -2.59
C ASP A 164 -13.76 20.08 -2.28
N GLU A 165 -14.53 19.87 -1.20
CA GLU A 165 -15.51 20.83 -0.70
C GLU A 165 -14.84 22.17 -0.32
N MET A 166 -13.74 22.14 0.44
CA MET A 166 -12.97 23.35 0.77
C MET A 166 -12.43 24.06 -0.49
N LEU A 167 -11.88 23.30 -1.44
CA LEU A 167 -11.39 23.86 -2.71
C LEU A 167 -12.52 24.55 -3.48
N ASN A 168 -13.70 23.94 -3.53
CA ASN A 168 -14.84 24.48 -4.25
C ASN A 168 -15.43 25.71 -3.57
N GLU A 169 -15.44 25.76 -2.24
CA GLU A 169 -15.87 26.94 -1.48
C GLU A 169 -14.92 28.12 -1.63
N LEU A 170 -13.61 27.87 -1.69
CA LEU A 170 -12.61 28.93 -1.90
C LEU A 170 -12.70 29.49 -3.32
N LYS A 171 -12.99 28.68 -4.34
CA LYS A 171 -13.06 29.16 -5.73
C LYS A 171 -14.27 30.02 -6.07
N ARG A 172 -15.27 30.10 -5.19
CA ARG A 172 -16.49 30.91 -5.38
C ARG A 172 -16.25 32.35 -4.95
#